data_AF-A0A3A0DUS1-F1
#
_entry.id   AF-A0A3A0DUS1-F1
#
_cell.length_a   1.000
_cell.length_b   1.000
_cell.length_c   1.000
_cell.angle_alpha   90.00
_cell.angle_beta   90.00
_cell.angle_gamma   90.00
#
_symmetry.space_group_name_H-M   'P 1'
#
loop_
_entity.id
_entity.type
_entity.pdbx_description
1 polymer ?
#
loop_
_entity_poly.entity_id
_entity_poly.type
_entity_poly.pdbx_seq_one_letter_code
_entity_poly.pdbx_strand_id
1 'polypeptide(L)'
;MACRPAASVAHCDAVGGCSLLEALDDAMFAAIGGDEAAMLDARRLWTDACAALGCDLLEESREQYLRYAVEVTRELQCDPVRRPQQMLAAVEILEMLSR
;
A
#
# COMPACT_ATOMS: atom_id res chain seq x y z
N MET A 1 -12.84 4.68 27.60
CA MET A 1 -11.85 5.50 28.33
C MET A 1 -11.14 6.33 27.29
N ALA A 2 -11.27 7.65 27.37
CA ALA A 2 -10.93 8.58 26.31
C ALA A 2 -9.42 8.85 26.25
N CYS A 3 -8.88 8.89 25.03
CA CYS A 3 -7.84 9.84 24.66
C CYS A 3 -7.88 10.05 23.14
N ARG A 4 -8.47 11.18 22.74
CA ARG A 4 -8.04 11.93 21.55
C ARG A 4 -7.16 13.06 22.10
N PRO A 5 -6.06 13.37 21.42
CA PRO A 5 -6.16 14.46 20.47
C PRO A 5 -5.61 14.07 19.10
N ALA A 6 -6.30 14.57 18.07
CA ALA A 6 -5.71 14.71 16.75
C ALA A 6 -4.64 15.80 16.86
N ALA A 7 -3.38 15.46 16.67
CA ALA A 7 -2.31 16.44 16.54
C ALA A 7 -1.12 15.85 15.78
N SER A 8 -0.85 16.51 14.66
CA SER A 8 0.41 16.54 13.91
C SER A 8 0.75 15.29 13.10
N VAL A 9 0.50 15.40 11.79
CA VAL A 9 1.39 14.89 10.73
C VAL A 9 2.80 14.78 11.30
N ALA A 10 3.24 13.54 11.50
CA ALA A 10 4.54 13.26 12.07
C ALA A 10 5.58 13.90 11.15
N HIS A 11 6.37 14.81 11.74
CA HIS A 11 7.48 15.46 11.08
C HIS A 11 8.45 14.35 10.64
N CYS A 12 8.48 14.06 9.34
CA CYS A 12 9.44 13.16 8.73
C CYS A 12 10.85 13.66 9.06
N ASP A 13 11.52 13.05 10.04
CA ASP A 13 12.91 13.39 10.32
C ASP A 13 13.79 12.97 9.13
N ALA A 14 14.60 13.92 8.71
CA ALA A 14 15.31 13.93 7.44
C ALA A 14 16.19 12.68 7.25
N VAL A 15 16.09 12.10 6.05
CA VAL A 15 16.98 11.10 5.41
C VAL A 15 16.59 9.62 5.53
N GLY A 16 15.64 9.21 6.39
CA GLY A 16 15.33 7.76 6.56
C GLY A 16 13.86 7.34 6.39
N GLY A 17 12.95 7.97 7.14
CA GLY A 17 11.55 7.52 7.23
C GLY A 17 10.70 7.86 5.99
N CYS A 18 10.97 8.99 5.34
CA CYS A 18 10.28 9.40 4.11
C CYS A 18 10.61 8.44 2.97
N SER A 19 11.88 8.05 2.84
CA SER A 19 12.31 7.16 1.75
C SER A 19 11.76 5.74 1.85
N LEU A 20 11.47 5.25 3.07
CA LEU A 20 10.83 3.95 3.24
C LEU A 20 9.36 3.99 2.84
N LEU A 21 8.64 5.05 3.22
CA LEU A 21 7.24 5.26 2.83
C LEU A 21 7.11 5.53 1.33
N GLU A 22 7.98 6.34 0.74
CA GLU A 22 8.00 6.60 -0.70
C GLU A 22 8.30 5.32 -1.49
N ALA A 23 9.29 4.53 -1.05
CA ALA A 23 9.59 3.25 -1.68
C ALA A 23 8.42 2.27 -1.55
N LEU A 24 7.73 2.28 -0.41
CA LEU A 24 6.53 1.49 -0.19
C LEU A 24 5.40 1.94 -1.13
N ASP A 25 5.14 3.25 -1.24
CA ASP A 25 4.14 3.80 -2.16
C ASP A 25 4.41 3.33 -3.60
N ASP A 26 5.62 3.55 -4.10
CA ASP A 26 6.01 3.18 -5.45
C ASP A 26 5.84 1.67 -5.70
N ALA A 27 6.28 0.83 -4.75
CA ALA A 27 6.12 -0.61 -4.86
C ALA A 27 4.65 -1.03 -4.84
N MET A 28 3.82 -0.44 -3.97
CA MET A 28 2.39 -0.75 -3.86
C MET A 28 1.64 -0.38 -5.15
N PHE A 29 1.88 0.80 -5.69
CA PHE A 29 1.23 1.24 -6.93
C PHE A 29 1.67 0.42 -8.14
N ALA A 30 2.97 0.11 -8.26
CA ALA A 30 3.47 -0.75 -9.33
C ALA A 30 2.96 -2.20 -9.22
N ALA A 31 2.89 -2.73 -8.00
CA ALA A 31 2.33 -4.06 -7.72
C ALA A 31 0.85 -4.13 -8.13
N ILE A 32 0.03 -3.14 -7.75
CA ILE A 32 -1.37 -3.05 -8.19
C ILE A 32 -1.48 -2.87 -9.71
N GLY A 33 -0.49 -2.23 -10.33
CA GLY A 33 -0.31 -2.13 -11.77
C GLY A 33 0.01 -3.46 -12.48
N GLY A 34 0.30 -4.52 -11.74
CA GLY A 34 0.60 -5.86 -12.26
C GLY A 34 2.08 -6.17 -12.41
N ASP A 35 2.98 -5.38 -11.80
CA ASP A 35 4.41 -5.68 -11.76
C ASP A 35 4.71 -6.74 -10.68
N GLU A 36 5.15 -7.92 -11.11
CA GLU A 36 5.48 -9.04 -10.23
C GLU A 36 6.71 -8.76 -9.34
N ALA A 37 7.70 -8.01 -9.84
CA ALA A 37 8.87 -7.66 -9.04
C ALA A 37 8.47 -6.66 -7.94
N ALA A 38 7.63 -5.69 -8.30
CA ALA A 38 7.08 -4.74 -7.34
C ALA A 38 6.21 -5.42 -6.26
N MET A 39 5.51 -6.51 -6.59
CA MET A 39 4.74 -7.28 -5.60
C MET A 39 5.62 -7.84 -4.47
N LEU A 40 6.79 -8.39 -4.83
CA LEU A 40 7.75 -8.91 -3.86
C LEU A 40 8.33 -7.79 -3.00
N ASP A 41 8.65 -6.66 -3.61
CA ASP A 41 9.15 -5.48 -2.89
C ASP A 41 8.10 -4.87 -1.98
N ALA A 42 6.84 -4.78 -2.42
CA ALA A 42 5.71 -4.28 -1.63
C ALA A 42 5.54 -5.09 -0.34
N ARG A 43 5.60 -6.43 -0.42
CA ARG A 43 5.47 -7.31 0.75
C ARG A 43 6.63 -7.12 1.74
N ARG A 44 7.84 -7.01 1.23
CA ARG A 44 9.04 -6.77 2.05
C ARG A 44 8.97 -5.40 2.72
N LEU A 45 8.73 -4.34 1.94
CA LEU A 45 8.66 -2.97 2.41
C LEU A 45 7.51 -2.74 3.38
N TRP A 46 6.35 -3.40 3.18
CA TRP A 46 5.25 -3.35 4.13
C TRP A 46 5.66 -3.90 5.50
N THR A 47 6.34 -5.06 5.50
CA THR A 47 6.83 -5.69 6.74
C THR A 47 7.89 -4.80 7.41
N ASP A 48 8.84 -4.28 6.64
CA ASP A 48 9.90 -3.40 7.14
C ASP A 48 9.32 -2.09 7.70
N ALA A 49 8.35 -1.49 7.01
CA ALA A 49 7.67 -0.27 7.43
C ALA A 49 6.83 -0.51 8.69
N CYS A 50 6.09 -1.61 8.79
CA CYS A 50 5.36 -1.98 10.01
C CYS A 50 6.30 -2.12 11.20
N ALA A 51 7.48 -2.73 11.01
CA ALA A 51 8.47 -2.90 12.05
C ALA A 51 9.17 -1.59 12.45
N ALA A 52 9.45 -0.71 11.49
CA ALA A 52 10.19 0.53 11.71
C ALA A 52 9.32 1.70 12.22
N LEU A 53 8.11 1.85 11.67
CA LEU A 53 7.24 3.01 11.88
C LEU A 53 6.03 2.70 12.77
N GLY A 54 5.67 1.42 12.89
CA GLY A 54 4.47 0.98 13.59
C GLY A 54 3.23 1.02 12.71
N CYS A 55 2.36 0.02 12.85
CA CYS A 55 1.17 -0.14 12.01
C CYS A 55 0.19 1.03 12.12
N ASP A 56 0.11 1.69 13.28
CA ASP A 56 -0.81 2.82 13.50
C ASP A 56 -0.47 4.02 12.60
N LEU A 57 0.82 4.25 12.32
CA LEU A 57 1.24 5.34 11.43
C LEU A 57 0.97 5.03 9.96
N LEU A 58 0.97 3.74 9.60
CA LEU A 58 0.71 3.25 8.25
C LEU A 58 -0.78 3.10 7.92
N GLU A 59 -1.66 3.24 8.91
CA GLU A 59 -3.09 2.97 8.71
C GLU A 59 -3.71 3.86 7.63
N GLU A 60 -3.34 5.15 7.60
CA GLU A 60 -3.81 6.09 6.58
C GLU A 60 -3.33 5.71 5.18
N SER A 61 -2.05 5.36 5.03
CA SER A 61 -1.50 4.88 3.74
C SER A 61 -2.12 3.55 3.32
N ARG A 62 -2.35 2.62 4.26
CA ARG A 62 -3.00 1.33 4.02
C ARG A 62 -4.39 1.52 3.42
N GLU A 63 -5.19 2.41 3.98
CA GLU A 63 -6.52 2.71 3.45
C GLU A 63 -6.48 3.25 2.03
N GLN A 64 -5.47 4.07 1.70
CA GLN A 64 -5.28 4.58 0.34
C GLN A 64 -4.94 3.46 -0.64
N TYR A 65 -4.02 2.56 -0.29
CA TYR A 65 -3.67 1.41 -1.13
C TYR A 65 -4.87 0.48 -1.35
N LEU A 66 -5.65 0.19 -0.30
CA LEU A 66 -6.86 -0.62 -0.40
C LEU A 66 -7.89 0.03 -1.34
N ARG A 67 -8.10 1.34 -1.22
CA ARG A 67 -9.01 2.08 -2.09
C ARG A 67 -8.57 2.01 -3.55
N TYR A 68 -7.28 2.21 -3.80
CA TYR A 68 -6.72 2.15 -5.15
C TYR A 68 -6.81 0.75 -5.75
N ALA A 69 -6.47 -0.30 -4.99
CA ALA A 69 -6.59 -1.68 -5.44
C ALA A 69 -8.04 -2.06 -5.80
N VAL A 70 -9.02 -1.60 -5.00
CA VAL A 70 -10.45 -1.79 -5.31
C VAL A 70 -10.86 -1.06 -6.59
N GLU A 71 -10.39 0.18 -6.76
CA GLU A 71 -10.68 0.99 -7.95
C GLU A 71 -10.11 0.34 -9.22
N VAL A 72 -8.84 -0.03 -9.21
CA VAL A 72 -8.19 -0.75 -10.32
C VAL A 72 -8.91 -2.06 -10.62
N THR A 73 -9.31 -2.83 -9.61
CA THR A 73 -10.08 -4.07 -9.83
C THR A 73 -11.42 -3.81 -10.51
N ARG A 74 -12.13 -2.72 -10.16
CA ARG A 74 -13.40 -2.34 -10.79
C ARG A 74 -13.20 -1.89 -12.24
N GLU A 75 -12.14 -1.13 -12.52
CA GLU A 75 -11.80 -0.71 -13.88
C GLU A 75 -11.49 -1.91 -14.77
N LEU A 76 -10.68 -2.86 -14.28
CA LEU A 76 -10.34 -4.08 -15.01
C LEU A 76 -11.53 -5.00 -15.30
N GLN A 77 -12.55 -4.99 -14.45
CA GLN A 77 -13.79 -5.74 -14.72
C GLN A 77 -14.56 -5.19 -15.93
N CYS A 78 -14.43 -3.88 -16.18
CA CYS A 78 -15.06 -3.20 -17.30
C CYS A 78 -14.16 -3.13 -18.55
N ASP A 79 -12.87 -3.50 -18.44
CA ASP A 79 -11.92 -3.45 -19.55
C ASP A 79 -12.23 -4.55 -20.59
N PRO A 80 -12.46 -4.19 -21.88
CA PRO A 80 -12.63 -5.16 -22.95
C PRO A 80 -11.39 -6.04 -23.17
N VAL A 81 -10.20 -5.53 -22.83
CA VAL A 81 -8.93 -6.25 -22.84
C VAL A 81 -8.69 -6.77 -21.43
N ARG A 82 -9.23 -7.95 -21.12
CA ARG A 82 -9.04 -8.60 -19.82
C ARG A 82 -7.55 -8.73 -19.50
N ARG A 83 -7.09 -8.12 -18.40
CA ARG A 83 -5.72 -8.24 -17.87
C ARG A 83 -5.70 -9.10 -16.60
N PRO A 84 -5.72 -10.44 -16.73
CA PRO A 84 -5.86 -11.32 -15.56
C PRO A 84 -4.70 -11.21 -14.57
N GLN A 85 -3.48 -10.91 -15.05
CA GLN A 85 -2.31 -10.72 -14.19
C GLN A 85 -2.48 -9.51 -13.27
N GLN A 86 -2.95 -8.38 -13.81
CA GLN A 86 -3.17 -7.17 -13.04
C GLN A 86 -4.31 -7.35 -12.03
N MET A 87 -5.36 -8.08 -12.41
CA MET A 87 -6.46 -8.41 -11.50
C MET A 87 -6.01 -9.33 -10.35
N LEU A 88 -5.16 -10.32 -10.64
CA LEU A 88 -4.59 -11.19 -9.60
C LEU A 88 -3.69 -10.38 -8.64
N ALA A 89 -2.85 -9.50 -9.19
CA ALA A 89 -1.97 -8.65 -8.41
C ALA A 89 -2.73 -7.72 -7.46
N ALA A 90 -3.80 -7.06 -7.95
CA ALA A 90 -4.65 -6.23 -7.12
C ALA A 90 -5.31 -7.03 -5.98
N VAL A 91 -5.79 -8.25 -6.26
CA VAL A 91 -6.37 -9.14 -5.22
C VAL A 91 -5.33 -9.57 -4.19
N GLU A 92 -4.09 -9.82 -4.61
CA GLU A 92 -3.00 -10.18 -3.69
C GLU A 92 -2.67 -9.04 -2.72
N ILE A 93 -2.62 -7.79 -3.20
CA ILE A 93 -2.42 -6.62 -2.32
C ILE A 93 -3.59 -6.45 -1.34
N LEU A 94 -4.84 -6.65 -1.79
CA LEU A 94 -6.01 -6.62 -0.91
C LEU A 94 -5.88 -7.66 0.20
N GLU A 95 -5.47 -8.89 -0.14
CA GLU A 95 -5.28 -9.99 0.81
C GLU A 95 -4.14 -9.73 1.80
N MET A 96 -3.02 -9.16 1.31
CA MET A 96 -1.87 -8.80 2.13
C MET A 96 -2.23 -7.72 3.17
N LEU A 97 -2.97 -6.69 2.76
CA LEU A 97 -3.30 -5.53 3.61
C LEU A 97 -4.47 -5.76 4.57
N SER A 98 -5.22 -6.86 4.39
CA SER A 98 -6.37 -7.21 5.25
C SER A 98 -6.03 -8.20 6.37
N ARG A 99 -4.76 -8.57 6.51
CA ARG A 99 -4.21 -9.40 7.60
C ARG A 99 -3.52 -8.54 8.65
#